data_AF-X1I6Q7-F1
#
_entry.id   AF-X1I6Q7-F1
#
_cell.length_a   1.000
_cell.length_b   1.000
_cell.length_c   1.000
_cell.angle_alpha   90.00
_cell.angle_beta   90.00
_cell.angle_gamma   90.00
#
_symmetry.space_group_name_H-M   'P 1'
#
loop_
_entity.id
_entity.type
_entity.pdbx_description
1 polymer ?
#
loop_
_entity_poly.entity_id
_entity_poly.type
_entity_poly.pdbx_seq_one_letter_code
_entity_poly.pdbx_strand_id
1 'polypeptide(L)'
;VLLPPLEVDEESMTEETEEGTVWNKKGMQFGSQLTSALIAIDKQLRAEYQATPTPPWVNNDEYDLPRESLLETELLQVQEEIRQLTDKKTSLQVDIKKEGELKRLLYENGTELEDAIHDALQLLGFGTSRFRDSESEFDVVFESKEGRFIGEAEGKDNKAINIDKLRQLDMNIHEDLSRDEIQEPAKGVLFGNASRLTPIKERKAFFTDKCVSASKR
;
A
#
# COMPACT_ATOMS: atom_id res chain seq x y z
N VAL A 1 -36.82 -35.90 -2.01
CA VAL A 1 -36.10 -34.90 -2.83
C VAL A 1 -36.59 -35.01 -4.25
N LEU A 2 -37.07 -33.91 -4.83
CA LEU A 2 -37.39 -33.83 -6.25
C LEU A 2 -36.17 -33.18 -6.94
N LEU A 3 -35.60 -33.84 -7.93
CA LEU A 3 -34.53 -33.26 -8.74
C LEU A 3 -35.15 -32.43 -9.87
N PRO A 4 -34.59 -31.26 -10.19
CA PRO A 4 -35.05 -30.48 -11.34
C PRO A 4 -34.84 -31.28 -12.64
N PRO A 5 -35.66 -31.03 -13.66
CA PRO A 5 -35.42 -31.61 -14.98
C PRO A 5 -34.04 -31.17 -15.48
N LEU A 6 -33.22 -32.14 -15.87
CA LEU A 6 -31.88 -31.89 -16.37
C LEU A 6 -31.96 -31.71 -17.89
N GLU A 7 -31.68 -30.50 -18.37
CA GLU A 7 -31.50 -30.26 -19.79
C GLU A 7 -30.07 -30.65 -20.18
N VAL A 8 -29.95 -31.72 -20.96
CA VAL A 8 -28.69 -32.31 -21.39
C VAL A 8 -28.58 -32.11 -22.90
N ASP A 9 -27.50 -31.47 -23.33
CA ASP A 9 -27.17 -31.28 -24.75
C ASP A 9 -26.52 -32.56 -25.30
N GLU A 10 -27.37 -33.54 -25.64
CA GLU A 10 -26.96 -34.89 -26.06
C GLU A 10 -26.04 -34.86 -27.29
N GLU A 11 -26.32 -34.00 -28.27
CA GLU A 11 -25.54 -33.90 -29.51
C GLU A 11 -24.07 -33.54 -29.25
N SER A 12 -23.78 -32.68 -28.26
CA SER A 12 -22.39 -32.32 -27.94
C SER A 12 -21.65 -33.34 -27.08
N MET A 13 -22.36 -34.36 -26.57
CA MET A 13 -21.85 -35.38 -25.65
C MET A 13 -21.77 -36.78 -26.27
N THR A 14 -22.27 -36.94 -27.49
CA THR A 14 -22.18 -38.19 -28.26
C THR A 14 -21.33 -38.05 -29.52
N GLU A 15 -20.83 -39.17 -30.04
CA GLU A 15 -20.18 -39.28 -31.34
C GLU A 15 -20.68 -40.55 -32.05
N GLU A 16 -20.79 -40.51 -33.38
CA GLU A 16 -21.15 -41.69 -34.15
C GLU A 16 -19.93 -42.55 -34.46
N THR A 17 -20.07 -43.85 -34.21
CA THR A 17 -19.07 -44.88 -34.51
C THR A 17 -19.69 -45.96 -35.40
N GLU A 18 -18.86 -46.87 -35.92
CA GLU A 18 -19.34 -48.01 -36.73
C GLU A 18 -20.33 -48.91 -35.97
N GLU A 19 -20.30 -48.87 -34.63
CA GLU A 19 -21.18 -49.63 -33.73
C GLU A 19 -22.40 -48.82 -33.24
N GLY A 20 -22.55 -47.57 -33.71
CA GLY A 20 -23.64 -46.65 -33.35
C GLY A 20 -23.18 -45.42 -32.56
N THR A 21 -24.15 -44.68 -32.02
CA THR A 21 -23.92 -43.46 -31.25
C THR A 21 -23.42 -43.81 -29.83
N VAL A 22 -22.22 -43.36 -29.49
CA VAL A 22 -21.59 -43.58 -28.18
C VAL A 22 -21.27 -42.26 -27.50
N TRP A 23 -21.02 -42.29 -26.19
CA TRP A 23 -20.59 -41.09 -25.46
C TRP A 23 -19.15 -40.75 -25.82
N ASN A 24 -18.95 -39.51 -26.25
CA ASN A 24 -17.61 -38.96 -26.44
C ASN A 24 -16.98 -38.65 -25.07
N LYS A 25 -15.73 -38.18 -25.07
CA LYS A 25 -14.99 -37.86 -23.83
C LYS A 25 -15.74 -36.86 -22.92
N LYS A 26 -16.48 -35.90 -23.51
CA LYS A 26 -17.27 -34.90 -22.77
C LYS A 26 -18.50 -35.56 -22.12
N GLY A 27 -19.20 -36.45 -22.82
CA GLY A 27 -20.30 -37.25 -22.26
C GLY A 27 -19.84 -38.14 -21.10
N MET A 28 -18.71 -38.82 -21.23
CA MET A 28 -18.14 -39.65 -20.16
C MET A 28 -17.75 -38.83 -18.91
N GLN A 29 -17.20 -37.63 -19.10
CA GLN A 29 -16.88 -36.71 -18.00
C GLN A 29 -18.15 -36.20 -17.30
N PHE A 30 -19.17 -35.83 -18.07
CA PHE A 30 -20.46 -35.40 -17.53
C PHE A 30 -21.13 -36.52 -16.72
N GLY A 31 -21.18 -37.74 -17.26
CA GLY A 31 -21.74 -38.89 -16.54
C GLY A 31 -21.03 -39.17 -15.22
N SER A 32 -19.70 -39.15 -15.20
CA SER A 32 -18.91 -39.32 -13.98
C SER A 32 -19.22 -38.24 -12.93
N GLN A 33 -19.36 -36.98 -13.35
CA GLN A 33 -19.75 -35.88 -12.47
C GLN A 33 -21.17 -36.04 -11.93
N LEU A 34 -22.12 -36.44 -12.78
CA LEU A 34 -23.51 -36.67 -12.39
C LEU A 34 -23.63 -37.82 -11.38
N THR A 35 -22.96 -38.94 -11.61
CA THR A 35 -22.91 -40.07 -10.66
C THR A 35 -22.31 -39.63 -9.33
N SER A 36 -21.22 -38.87 -9.36
CA SER A 36 -20.58 -38.34 -8.14
C SER A 36 -21.51 -37.41 -7.36
N ALA A 37 -22.26 -36.55 -8.06
CA ALA A 37 -23.24 -35.65 -7.45
C ALA A 37 -24.40 -36.43 -6.81
N LEU A 38 -24.92 -37.48 -7.47
CA LEU A 38 -25.96 -38.34 -6.92
C LEU A 38 -25.49 -39.10 -5.68
N ILE A 39 -24.26 -39.63 -5.69
CA ILE A 39 -23.64 -40.27 -4.51
C ILE A 39 -23.47 -39.26 -3.37
N ALA A 40 -23.05 -38.03 -3.66
CA ALA A 40 -22.93 -36.98 -2.66
C ALA A 40 -24.29 -36.62 -2.04
N ILE A 41 -25.35 -36.49 -2.85
CA ILE A 41 -26.73 -36.27 -2.38
C ILE A 41 -27.21 -37.43 -1.50
N ASP A 42 -27.02 -38.69 -1.91
CA ASP A 42 -27.39 -39.86 -1.09
C ASP A 42 -26.61 -39.88 0.25
N LYS A 43 -25.30 -39.58 0.23
CA LYS A 43 -24.49 -39.50 1.44
C LYS A 43 -24.95 -38.38 2.37
N GLN A 44 -25.29 -37.20 1.84
CA GLN A 44 -25.77 -36.06 2.61
C GLN A 44 -27.15 -36.37 3.24
N LEU A 45 -28.07 -36.94 2.46
CA LEU A 45 -29.41 -37.34 2.94
C LEU A 45 -29.34 -38.43 4.01
N ARG A 46 -28.36 -39.34 3.93
CA ARG A 46 -28.12 -40.35 4.97
C ARG A 46 -27.43 -39.77 6.21
N ALA A 47 -26.56 -38.77 6.04
CA ALA A 47 -25.86 -38.11 7.14
C ALA A 47 -26.82 -37.28 8.02
N GLU A 48 -27.81 -36.61 7.43
CA GLU A 48 -28.86 -35.90 8.17
C GLU A 48 -29.77 -36.84 8.99
N TYR A 49 -29.79 -38.14 8.68
CA TYR A 49 -30.64 -39.14 9.37
C TYR A 49 -29.95 -39.90 10.52
N GLN A 50 -28.64 -39.74 10.75
CA GLN A 50 -27.92 -40.55 11.76
C GLN A 50 -27.43 -39.79 13.00
N ALA A 51 -27.34 -38.46 12.98
CA ALA A 51 -26.91 -37.69 14.14
C ALA A 51 -28.08 -36.98 14.81
N THR A 52 -28.41 -37.38 16.05
CA THR A 52 -29.32 -36.60 16.89
C THR A 52 -28.67 -35.25 17.20
N PRO A 53 -29.35 -34.11 16.97
CA PRO A 53 -28.81 -32.81 17.34
C PRO A 53 -28.56 -32.77 18.85
N THR A 54 -27.42 -32.19 19.25
CA THR A 54 -27.03 -32.09 20.66
C THR A 54 -28.11 -31.37 21.46
N PRO A 55 -28.70 -32.00 22.50
CA PRO A 55 -29.66 -31.33 23.35
C PRO A 55 -29.03 -30.12 24.06
N PRO A 56 -29.74 -28.98 24.22
CA PRO A 56 -29.15 -27.77 24.80
C PRO A 56 -28.60 -27.93 26.22
N TRP A 57 -29.17 -28.84 27.02
CA TRP A 57 -28.76 -29.09 28.40
C TRP A 57 -27.36 -29.71 28.52
N VAL A 58 -26.84 -30.31 27.44
CA VAL A 58 -25.49 -30.91 27.43
C VAL A 58 -24.41 -29.84 27.60
N ASN A 59 -24.70 -28.58 27.26
CA ASN A 59 -23.77 -27.45 27.40
C ASN A 59 -23.87 -26.75 28.77
N ASN A 60 -24.56 -27.34 29.75
CA ASN A 60 -24.58 -26.80 31.11
C ASN A 60 -23.30 -27.22 31.84
N ASP A 61 -22.75 -26.33 32.68
CA ASP A 61 -21.52 -26.53 33.47
C ASP A 61 -21.49 -27.85 34.28
N GLU A 62 -22.64 -28.44 34.62
CA GLU A 62 -22.76 -29.73 35.30
C GLU A 62 -22.23 -30.91 34.47
N TYR A 63 -22.19 -30.78 33.15
CA TYR A 63 -21.74 -31.80 32.21
C TYR A 63 -20.37 -31.49 31.59
N ASP A 64 -19.73 -30.39 31.98
CA ASP A 64 -18.39 -30.03 31.51
C ASP A 64 -17.37 -31.08 31.90
N LEU A 65 -16.58 -31.53 30.93
CA LEU A 65 -15.50 -32.46 31.20
C LEU A 65 -14.30 -31.71 31.80
N PRO A 66 -13.66 -32.19 32.88
CA PRO A 66 -12.54 -31.48 33.49
C PRO A 66 -11.39 -31.15 32.54
N ARG A 67 -11.14 -32.00 31.53
CA ARG A 67 -10.12 -31.74 30.51
C ARG A 67 -10.58 -30.68 29.49
N GLU A 68 -11.87 -30.62 29.19
CA GLU A 68 -12.46 -29.62 28.30
C GLU A 68 -12.29 -28.22 28.90
N SER A 69 -12.66 -28.02 30.16
CA SER A 69 -12.48 -26.71 30.83
C SER A 69 -11.01 -26.27 30.91
N LEU A 70 -10.07 -27.22 31.08
CA LEU A 70 -8.63 -26.92 31.01
C LEU A 70 -8.20 -26.48 29.60
N LEU A 71 -8.67 -27.17 28.56
CA LEU A 71 -8.38 -26.84 27.18
C LEU A 71 -9.00 -25.50 26.77
N GLU A 72 -10.20 -25.17 27.26
CA GLU A 72 -10.81 -23.85 27.06
C GLU A 72 -9.98 -22.75 27.70
N THR A 73 -9.43 -22.99 28.90
CA THR A 73 -8.53 -22.05 29.55
C THR A 73 -7.22 -21.88 28.76
N GLU A 74 -6.61 -22.97 28.32
CA GLU A 74 -5.43 -22.95 27.44
C GLU A 74 -5.73 -22.19 26.12
N LEU A 75 -6.91 -22.40 25.54
CA LEU A 75 -7.35 -21.72 24.33
C LEU A 75 -7.48 -20.21 24.55
N LEU A 76 -8.07 -19.78 25.66
CA LEU A 76 -8.18 -18.36 26.01
C LEU A 76 -6.80 -17.70 26.16
N GLN A 77 -5.83 -18.40 26.77
CA GLN A 77 -4.45 -17.91 26.89
C GLN A 77 -3.79 -17.74 25.52
N VAL A 78 -3.90 -18.75 24.65
CA VAL A 78 -3.36 -18.69 23.28
C VAL A 78 -4.04 -17.59 22.47
N GLN A 79 -5.35 -17.39 22.62
CA GLN A 79 -6.07 -16.30 21.96
C GLN A 79 -5.58 -14.92 22.41
N GLU A 80 -5.29 -14.74 23.69
CA GLU A 80 -4.71 -13.50 24.22
C GLU A 80 -3.28 -13.26 23.68
N GLU A 81 -2.45 -14.30 23.59
CA GLU A 81 -1.14 -14.21 22.95
C GLU A 81 -1.23 -13.80 21.47
N ILE A 82 -2.18 -14.39 20.72
CA ILE A 82 -2.46 -14.03 19.33
C ILE A 82 -2.86 -12.55 19.22
N ARG A 83 -3.71 -12.07 20.13
CA ARG A 83 -4.13 -10.67 20.18
C ARG A 83 -2.91 -9.74 20.37
N GLN A 84 -2.07 -10.01 21.37
CA GLN A 84 -0.88 -9.22 21.64
C GLN A 84 0.12 -9.22 20.47
N LEU A 85 0.33 -10.37 19.83
CA LEU A 85 1.18 -10.47 18.65
C LEU A 85 0.60 -9.69 17.46
N THR A 86 -0.72 -9.67 17.31
CA THR A 86 -1.42 -8.91 16.26
C THR A 86 -1.28 -7.40 16.49
N ASP A 87 -1.43 -6.96 17.74
CA ASP A 87 -1.23 -5.55 18.11
C ASP A 87 0.22 -5.11 17.82
N LYS A 88 1.19 -5.94 18.23
CA LYS A 88 2.62 -5.69 17.95
C LYS A 88 2.91 -5.67 16.46
N LYS A 89 2.36 -6.59 15.67
CA LYS A 89 2.49 -6.61 14.21
C LYS A 89 1.97 -5.30 13.62
N THR A 90 0.80 -4.85 14.04
CA THR A 90 0.18 -3.61 13.55
C THR A 90 1.06 -2.41 13.88
N SER A 91 1.58 -2.31 15.11
CA SER A 91 2.52 -1.25 15.50
C SER A 91 3.77 -1.25 14.62
N LEU A 92 4.40 -2.41 14.43
CA LEU A 92 5.59 -2.53 13.57
C LEU A 92 5.30 -2.14 12.12
N GLN A 93 4.11 -2.45 11.60
CA GLN A 93 3.71 -2.03 10.26
C GLN A 93 3.55 -0.51 10.14
N VAL A 94 3.02 0.15 11.17
CA VAL A 94 2.95 1.62 11.25
C VAL A 94 4.36 2.21 11.30
N ASP A 95 5.24 1.68 12.14
CA ASP A 95 6.62 2.15 12.28
C ASP A 95 7.41 1.98 10.97
N ILE A 96 7.29 0.82 10.31
CA ILE A 96 7.93 0.58 9.00
C ILE A 96 7.44 1.58 7.96
N LYS A 97 6.14 1.89 7.95
CA LYS A 97 5.58 2.87 7.02
C LYS A 97 6.16 4.25 7.29
N LYS A 98 6.17 4.69 8.55
CA LYS A 98 6.71 5.98 8.98
C LYS A 98 8.20 6.13 8.65
N GLU A 99 9.03 5.16 9.02
CA GLU A 99 10.46 5.15 8.66
C GLU A 99 10.68 5.10 7.15
N GLY A 100 9.72 4.52 6.41
CA GLY A 100 9.72 4.50 4.96
C GLY A 100 9.37 5.84 4.30
N GLU A 101 8.79 6.80 5.01
CA GLU A 101 8.32 8.08 4.42
C GLU A 101 9.47 8.88 3.83
N LEU A 102 10.67 8.86 4.43
CA LEU A 102 11.84 9.54 3.87
C LEU A 102 12.26 9.02 2.50
N LYS A 103 11.84 7.80 2.10
CA LYS A 103 12.07 7.32 0.73
C LYS A 103 11.34 8.16 -0.32
N ARG A 104 10.32 8.93 0.07
CA ARG A 104 9.63 9.91 -0.79
C ARG A 104 10.61 10.90 -1.42
N LEU A 105 11.69 11.28 -0.72
CA LEU A 105 12.78 12.10 -1.27
C LEU A 105 13.37 11.55 -2.57
N LEU A 106 13.30 10.23 -2.77
CA LEU A 106 13.90 9.57 -3.92
C LEU A 106 13.03 9.64 -5.16
N TYR A 107 11.71 9.79 -5.03
CA TYR A 107 10.80 9.61 -6.17
C TYR A 107 9.61 10.57 -6.24
N GLU A 108 9.31 11.33 -5.19
CA GLU A 108 8.16 12.26 -5.19
C GLU A 108 8.43 13.55 -5.99
N ASN A 109 7.36 14.30 -6.22
CA ASN A 109 7.33 15.62 -6.86
C ASN A 109 6.22 16.49 -6.26
N GLY A 110 6.30 17.81 -6.42
CA GLY A 110 5.34 18.78 -5.88
C GLY A 110 5.25 18.71 -4.36
N THR A 111 4.06 18.92 -3.82
CA THR A 111 3.80 18.97 -2.37
C THR A 111 4.30 17.74 -1.62
N GLU A 112 4.22 16.55 -2.22
CA GLU A 112 4.70 15.33 -1.59
C GLU A 112 6.24 15.31 -1.43
N LEU A 113 6.97 15.94 -2.35
CA LEU A 113 8.41 16.12 -2.26
C LEU A 113 8.76 17.21 -1.23
N GLU A 114 7.99 18.30 -1.23
CA GLU A 114 8.14 19.41 -0.27
C GLU A 114 7.99 18.91 1.17
N ASP A 115 6.95 18.10 1.45
CA ASP A 115 6.74 17.43 2.72
C ASP A 115 7.95 16.59 3.14
N ALA A 116 8.44 15.74 2.22
CA ALA A 116 9.57 14.87 2.50
C ALA A 116 10.87 15.64 2.78
N ILE A 117 11.09 16.76 2.07
CA ILE A 117 12.23 17.67 2.31
C ILE A 117 12.11 18.32 3.69
N HIS A 118 10.91 18.76 4.06
CA HIS A 118 10.67 19.36 5.36
C HIS A 118 10.98 18.38 6.49
N ASP A 119 10.47 17.14 6.42
CA ASP A 119 10.74 16.10 7.42
C ASP A 119 12.23 15.76 7.50
N ALA A 120 12.92 15.71 6.35
CA ALA A 120 14.35 15.46 6.29
C ALA A 120 15.18 16.58 6.94
N LEU A 121 14.83 17.84 6.69
CA LEU A 121 15.50 18.99 7.28
C LEU A 121 15.31 19.04 8.79
N GLN A 122 14.11 18.73 9.30
CA GLN A 122 13.86 18.61 10.74
C GLN A 122 14.72 17.50 11.36
N LEU A 123 14.81 16.34 10.71
CA LEU A 123 15.64 15.23 11.19
C LEU A 123 17.13 15.61 11.23
N LEU A 124 17.59 16.44 10.30
CA LEU A 124 18.94 16.98 10.27
C LEU A 124 19.18 18.10 11.31
N GLY A 125 18.14 18.52 12.05
CA GLY A 125 18.23 19.51 13.12
C GLY A 125 18.04 20.96 12.67
N PHE A 126 17.51 21.19 11.46
CA PHE A 126 17.10 22.52 11.03
C PHE A 126 15.77 22.91 11.66
N GLY A 127 15.61 24.20 11.97
CA GLY A 127 14.29 24.78 12.21
C GLY A 127 13.61 24.94 10.86
N THR A 128 12.43 24.35 10.66
CA THR A 128 11.72 24.41 9.38
C THR A 128 10.34 25.01 9.57
N SER A 129 9.91 25.80 8.60
CA SER A 129 8.56 26.32 8.50
C SER A 129 8.14 26.39 7.03
N ARG A 130 6.83 26.34 6.79
CA ARG A 130 6.27 26.73 5.49
C ARG A 130 5.86 28.18 5.59
N PHE A 131 6.11 28.94 4.53
CA PHE A 131 5.66 30.31 4.45
C PHE A 131 4.69 30.45 3.29
N ARG A 132 3.45 30.83 3.60
CA ARG A 132 2.40 31.08 2.63
C ARG A 132 1.57 32.25 3.13
N ASP A 133 1.59 33.35 2.41
CA ASP A 133 0.70 34.49 2.63
C ASP A 133 -0.06 34.85 1.34
N SER A 134 -0.70 36.02 1.31
CA SER A 134 -1.46 36.46 0.13
C SER A 134 -0.59 36.88 -1.06
N GLU A 135 0.71 37.11 -0.86
CA GLU A 135 1.63 37.69 -1.84
C GLU A 135 2.78 36.72 -2.22
N SER A 136 3.20 35.83 -1.31
CA SER A 136 4.34 34.92 -1.48
C SER A 136 4.03 33.50 -0.97
N GLU A 137 4.54 32.52 -1.71
CA GLU A 137 4.53 31.10 -1.33
C GLU A 137 5.94 30.53 -1.50
N PHE A 138 6.52 30.04 -0.41
CA PHE A 138 7.82 29.38 -0.39
C PHE A 138 7.66 27.92 0.02
N ASP A 139 8.15 27.00 -0.83
CA ASP A 139 8.06 25.55 -0.60
C ASP A 139 8.62 25.16 0.78
N VAL A 140 9.79 25.70 1.14
CA VAL A 140 10.38 25.51 2.47
C VAL A 140 11.21 26.72 2.90
N VAL A 141 10.99 27.19 4.13
CA VAL A 141 11.88 28.12 4.81
C VAL A 141 12.54 27.36 5.94
N PHE A 142 13.86 27.46 6.05
CA PHE A 142 14.59 26.75 7.09
C PHE A 142 15.79 27.51 7.60
N GLU A 143 16.18 27.25 8.83
CA GLU A 143 17.23 27.98 9.53
C GLU A 143 18.13 27.06 10.34
N SER A 144 19.38 27.51 10.48
CA SER A 144 20.37 26.91 11.36
C SER A 144 21.23 28.01 11.98
N LYS A 145 22.24 27.60 12.75
CA LYS A 145 23.26 28.53 13.27
C LYS A 145 24.03 29.28 12.18
N GLU A 146 23.97 28.82 10.93
CA GLU A 146 24.65 29.42 9.77
C GLU A 146 23.79 30.43 8.99
N GLY A 147 22.56 30.66 9.46
CA GLY A 147 21.62 31.63 8.89
C GLY A 147 20.32 31.01 8.38
N ARG A 148 19.60 31.81 7.60
CA ARG A 148 18.28 31.49 7.04
C ARG A 148 18.39 31.10 5.57
N PHE A 149 17.53 30.16 5.17
CA PHE A 149 17.49 29.57 3.84
C PHE A 149 16.05 29.58 3.29
N ILE A 150 15.95 29.73 1.98
CA ILE A 150 14.71 29.50 1.23
C ILE A 150 14.98 28.36 0.27
N GLY A 151 14.11 27.37 0.29
CA GLY A 151 14.17 26.21 -0.58
C GLY A 151 13.08 26.24 -1.63
N GLU A 152 13.43 25.80 -2.83
CA GLU A 152 12.49 25.46 -3.92
C GLU A 152 12.68 23.98 -4.26
N ALA A 153 11.59 23.24 -4.46
CA ALA A 153 11.62 21.83 -4.78
C ALA A 153 11.10 21.55 -6.20
N GLU A 154 11.81 20.70 -6.95
CA GLU A 154 11.30 20.21 -8.23
C GLU A 154 11.65 18.74 -8.47
N GLY A 155 10.63 17.96 -8.79
CA GLY A 155 10.78 16.61 -9.35
C GLY A 155 10.49 16.59 -10.85
N LYS A 156 11.26 15.79 -11.59
CA LYS A 156 11.03 15.53 -13.03
C LYS A 156 11.08 14.04 -13.29
N ASP A 157 10.14 13.54 -14.10
CA ASP A 157 10.06 12.11 -14.39
C ASP A 157 11.27 11.57 -15.16
N ASN A 158 11.71 12.30 -16.19
CA ASN A 158 12.68 11.80 -17.18
C ASN A 158 13.76 12.82 -17.58
N LYS A 159 13.81 13.97 -16.91
CA LYS A 159 14.68 15.10 -17.30
C LYS A 159 15.43 15.65 -16.09
N ALA A 160 16.54 16.31 -16.36
CA ALA A 160 17.24 17.14 -15.39
C ALA A 160 16.38 18.37 -15.01
N ILE A 161 16.61 18.87 -13.80
CA ILE A 161 16.02 20.12 -13.30
C ILE A 161 16.56 21.29 -14.13
N ASN A 162 15.65 22.12 -14.62
CA ASN A 162 15.99 23.22 -15.52
C ASN A 162 16.22 24.52 -14.74
N ILE A 163 16.71 25.55 -15.43
CA ILE A 163 17.04 26.85 -14.83
C ILE A 163 15.79 27.63 -14.37
N ASP A 164 14.60 27.27 -14.84
CA ASP A 164 13.38 28.05 -14.56
C ASP A 164 13.07 28.07 -13.07
N LYS A 165 13.35 26.97 -12.36
CA LYS A 165 13.20 26.87 -10.91
C LYS A 165 14.24 27.63 -10.12
N LEU A 166 15.48 27.69 -10.61
CA LEU A 166 16.49 28.55 -10.00
C LEU A 166 16.08 30.03 -10.12
N ARG A 167 15.51 30.43 -11.26
CA ARG A 167 14.98 31.80 -11.45
C ARG A 167 13.81 32.08 -10.51
N GLN A 168 12.91 31.12 -10.30
CA GLN A 168 11.81 31.24 -9.34
C GLN A 168 12.35 31.40 -7.91
N LEU A 169 13.34 30.60 -7.53
CA LEU A 169 14.02 30.71 -6.25
C LEU A 169 14.67 32.10 -6.05
N ASP A 170 15.35 32.63 -7.06
CA ASP A 170 15.94 33.98 -6.99
C ASP A 170 14.86 35.06 -6.77
N MET A 171 13.70 34.94 -7.43
CA MET A 171 12.56 35.83 -7.20
C MET A 171 12.05 35.73 -5.77
N ASN A 172 11.85 34.50 -5.26
CA ASN A 172 11.39 34.24 -3.90
C ASN A 172 12.33 34.84 -2.84
N ILE A 173 13.65 34.79 -3.07
CA ILE A 173 14.63 35.42 -2.17
C ILE A 173 14.47 36.94 -2.14
N HIS A 174 14.22 37.56 -3.30
CA HIS A 174 13.98 39.00 -3.38
C HIS A 174 12.64 39.41 -2.76
N GLU A 175 11.59 38.64 -2.98
CA GLU A 175 10.29 38.83 -2.33
C GLU A 175 10.42 38.74 -0.81
N ASP A 176 11.12 37.72 -0.31
CA ASP A 176 11.35 37.56 1.11
C ASP A 176 12.16 38.72 1.72
N LEU A 177 13.19 39.21 1.02
CA LEU A 177 13.98 40.37 1.45
C LEU A 177 13.17 41.67 1.45
N SER A 178 12.11 41.76 0.66
CA SER A 178 11.26 42.97 0.60
C SER A 178 10.39 43.17 1.84
N ARG A 179 10.33 42.17 2.73
CA ARG A 179 9.56 42.19 3.97
C ARG A 179 10.31 42.97 5.06
N ASP A 180 9.59 43.81 5.80
CA ASP A 180 10.16 44.73 6.81
C ASP A 180 10.95 43.99 7.92
N GLU A 181 10.55 42.76 8.26
CA GLU A 181 11.19 41.94 9.27
C GLU A 181 12.50 41.27 8.81
N ILE A 182 12.79 41.28 7.51
CA ILE A 182 13.98 40.62 6.92
C ILE A 182 15.04 41.68 6.61
N GLN A 183 16.19 41.58 7.28
CA GLN A 183 17.29 42.55 7.13
C GLN A 183 18.37 42.08 6.16
N GLU A 184 18.52 40.77 5.98
CA GLU A 184 19.52 40.17 5.11
C GLU A 184 18.89 39.07 4.24
N PRO A 185 19.33 38.93 2.97
CA PRO A 185 18.78 37.92 2.07
C PRO A 185 19.06 36.51 2.58
N ALA A 186 18.05 35.65 2.49
CA ALA A 186 18.21 34.23 2.73
C ALA A 186 19.10 33.57 1.68
N LYS A 187 19.76 32.48 2.06
CA LYS A 187 20.50 31.63 1.11
C LYS A 187 19.52 30.73 0.34
N GLY A 188 19.57 30.76 -0.98
CA GLY A 188 18.75 29.89 -1.83
C GLY A 188 19.25 28.45 -1.86
N VAL A 189 18.32 27.50 -1.78
CA VAL A 189 18.59 26.06 -1.99
C VAL A 189 17.59 25.47 -2.97
N LEU A 190 18.07 24.95 -4.10
CA LEU A 190 17.23 24.24 -5.06
C LEU A 190 17.32 22.73 -4.84
N PHE A 191 16.23 22.10 -4.41
CA PHE A 191 16.11 20.66 -4.24
C PHE A 191 15.60 20.03 -5.54
N GLY A 192 16.41 19.14 -6.12
CA GLY A 192 16.11 18.54 -7.42
C GLY A 192 15.98 17.02 -7.36
N ASN A 193 14.79 16.50 -7.68
CA ASN A 193 14.54 15.08 -7.89
C ASN A 193 14.38 14.76 -9.38
N ALA A 194 15.50 14.85 -10.11
CA ALA A 194 15.54 14.56 -11.55
C ALA A 194 15.46 13.06 -11.84
N SER A 195 14.87 12.73 -12.99
CA SER A 195 14.64 11.35 -13.44
C SER A 195 14.07 10.47 -12.33
N ARG A 196 13.05 10.97 -11.62
CA ARG A 196 12.61 10.44 -10.32
C ARG A 196 12.14 8.98 -10.36
N LEU A 197 11.70 8.51 -11.53
CA LEU A 197 11.24 7.13 -11.74
C LEU A 197 12.37 6.18 -12.20
N THR A 198 13.58 6.70 -12.38
CA THR A 198 14.78 5.91 -12.70
C THR A 198 15.57 5.62 -11.41
N PRO A 199 16.10 4.39 -11.21
CA PRO A 199 16.99 4.10 -10.10
C PRO A 199 18.15 5.10 -10.01
N ILE A 200 18.49 5.56 -8.80
CA ILE A 200 19.48 6.63 -8.58
C ILE A 200 20.80 6.39 -9.33
N LYS A 201 21.27 5.15 -9.35
CA LYS A 201 22.53 4.75 -10.01
C LYS A 201 22.50 4.88 -11.54
N GLU A 202 21.32 4.92 -12.14
CA GLU A 202 21.11 5.01 -13.59
C GLU A 202 20.76 6.43 -14.03
N ARG A 203 20.54 7.35 -13.07
CA ARG A 203 20.29 8.76 -13.36
C ARG A 203 21.55 9.41 -13.93
N LYS A 204 21.35 10.24 -14.96
CA LYS A 204 22.45 10.90 -15.68
C LYS A 204 22.82 12.24 -15.02
N ALA A 205 22.12 13.30 -15.38
CA ALA A 205 22.33 14.64 -14.84
C ALA A 205 21.13 15.02 -13.97
N PHE A 206 21.40 15.50 -12.76
CA PHE A 206 20.35 15.97 -11.86
C PHE A 206 19.89 17.38 -12.22
N PHE A 207 20.83 18.24 -12.59
CA PHE A 207 20.57 19.61 -13.01
C PHE A 207 21.14 19.81 -14.42
N THR A 208 20.51 20.68 -15.21
CA THR A 208 21.06 21.09 -16.50
C THR A 208 22.35 21.90 -16.32
N ASP A 209 23.27 21.85 -17.30
CA ASP A 209 24.52 22.63 -17.24
C ASP A 209 24.26 24.13 -17.06
N LYS A 210 23.19 24.65 -17.66
CA LYS A 210 22.73 26.04 -17.48
C LYS A 210 22.38 26.33 -16.02
N CYS A 211 21.65 25.42 -15.36
CA CYS A 211 21.29 25.56 -13.94
C CYS A 211 22.54 25.54 -13.05
N VAL A 212 23.46 24.58 -13.27
CA VAL A 212 24.72 24.49 -12.50
C VAL A 212 25.62 25.70 -12.73
N SER A 213 25.66 26.26 -13.94
CA SER A 213 26.43 27.46 -14.22
C SER A 213 25.83 28.70 -13.56
N ALA A 214 24.51 28.78 -13.45
CA ALA A 214 23.82 29.91 -12.84
C ALA A 214 23.95 29.92 -11.31
N SER A 215 23.99 28.75 -10.67
CA SER A 215 24.09 28.61 -9.20
C SER A 215 25.47 28.93 -8.60
N LYS A 216 26.47 29.29 -9.42
CA LYS A 216 27.84 29.63 -8.97
C LYS A 216 28.06 31.14 -8.81
N ARG A 217 27.03 31.93 -9.10
CA ARG A 217 27.05 33.38 -8.90
C ARG A 217 26.80 33.69 -7.44
#